data_AF-A0A350EUB5-F1
#
_entry.id   AF-A0A350EUB5-F1
#
_cell.length_a   1.000
_cell.length_b   1.000
_cell.length_c   1.000
_cell.angle_alpha   90.00
_cell.angle_beta   90.00
_cell.angle_gamma   90.00
#
_symmetry.space_group_name_H-M   'P 1'
#
loop_
_entity.id
_entity.type
_entity.pdbx_description
1 polymer ?
#
loop_
_entity_poly.entity_id
_entity_poly.type
_entity_poly.pdbx_seq_one_letter_code
_entity_poly.pdbx_strand_id
1 'polypeptide(L)' 'MRHLKPILLTAIVLGGLSLFPVAAPAAELSGLDVGAKAPAFALKNQDGAEVKLADLLKQGPVALVFFRSADW' A
#
# COMPACT_ATOMS: atom_id res chain seq x y z
N MET A 1 -51.30 18.38 50.35
CA MET A 1 -50.27 17.55 51.01
C MET A 1 -49.51 16.77 49.95
N ARG A 2 -48.17 16.91 49.95
CA ARG A 2 -47.15 16.06 49.27
C ARG A 2 -47.15 16.15 47.72
N HIS A 3 -46.43 17.11 47.15
CA HIS A 3 -45.02 17.03 46.73
C HIS A 3 -44.76 16.03 45.59
N LEU A 4 -44.54 16.55 44.38
CA LEU A 4 -43.64 15.91 43.41
C LEU A 4 -42.65 16.96 42.89
N LYS A 5 -41.41 16.82 43.35
CA LYS A 5 -40.18 17.46 42.86
C LYS A 5 -39.44 16.37 42.05
N PRO A 6 -38.29 16.64 41.42
CA PRO A 6 -37.93 17.68 40.44
C PRO A 6 -37.09 17.04 39.30
N ILE A 7 -36.46 17.85 38.45
CA ILE A 7 -35.24 17.51 37.68
C ILE A 7 -35.40 16.46 36.57
N LEU A 8 -35.39 16.93 35.33
CA LEU A 8 -34.72 16.17 34.27
C LEU A 8 -34.27 17.14 33.18
N LEU A 9 -32.95 17.26 33.00
CA LEU A 9 -32.32 16.99 31.71
C LEU A 9 -30.80 17.05 31.91
N THR A 10 -30.24 15.91 32.28
CA THR A 10 -28.82 15.61 32.20
C THR A 10 -28.38 15.71 30.74
N ALA A 11 -27.46 16.63 30.45
CA ALA A 11 -26.83 16.73 29.13
C ALA A 11 -25.92 15.50 28.92
N ILE A 12 -26.33 14.59 28.05
CA ILE A 12 -25.49 13.50 27.55
C ILE A 12 -24.69 14.06 26.37
N VAL A 13 -23.44 14.43 26.60
CA VAL A 13 -22.46 14.63 25.52
C VAL A 13 -21.93 13.24 25.16
N LEU A 14 -22.56 12.63 24.16
CA LEU A 14 -22.18 11.34 23.58
C LEU A 14 -20.85 11.50 22.83
N GLY A 15 -19.90 10.61 23.13
CA GLY A 15 -18.52 10.64 22.63
C GLY A 15 -18.41 10.68 21.11
N GLY A 16 -17.55 11.58 20.63
CA GLY A 16 -17.17 11.67 19.23
C GLY A 16 -16.50 10.38 18.78
N LEU A 17 -17.14 9.72 17.81
CA LEU A 17 -16.60 8.59 17.08
C LEU A 17 -15.46 9.10 16.18
N SER A 18 -14.21 8.84 16.57
CA SER A 18 -13.03 9.18 15.76
C SER A 18 -13.05 8.42 14.44
N LEU A 19 -13.34 9.11 13.34
CA LEU A 19 -13.32 8.61 11.96
C LEU A 19 -11.90 8.61 11.35
N PHE A 20 -10.85 8.34 12.14
CA PHE A 20 -9.52 8.23 11.55
C PHE A 20 -9.38 6.86 10.87
N PRO A 21 -9.04 6.82 9.57
CA PRO A 21 -8.75 5.56 8.91
C PRO A 21 -7.52 4.93 9.57
N VAL A 22 -7.70 3.76 10.17
CA VAL A 22 -6.58 2.92 10.60
C VAL A 22 -5.89 2.45 9.33
N ALA A 23 -4.67 2.92 9.09
CA ALA A 23 -3.84 2.41 8.01
C ALA A 23 -3.62 0.91 8.22
N ALA A 24 -4.04 0.09 7.26
CA ALA A 24 -3.75 -1.34 7.28
C ALA A 24 -2.23 -1.54 7.19
N PRO A 25 -1.65 -2.51 7.91
CA PRO A 25 -0.24 -2.86 7.74
C PRO A 25 0.02 -3.19 6.26
N ALA A 26 1.06 -2.58 5.69
CA ALA A 26 1.50 -2.89 4.35
C ALA A 26 1.81 -4.39 4.27
N ALA A 27 1.17 -5.10 3.34
CA ALA A 27 1.47 -6.50 3.11
C ALA A 27 2.97 -6.65 2.82
N GLU A 28 3.65 -7.54 3.54
CA GLU A 28 5.05 -7.84 3.29
C GLU A 28 5.20 -8.37 1.87
N LEU A 29 5.92 -7.64 1.03
CA LEU A 29 6.24 -8.06 -0.33
C LEU A 29 7.33 -9.14 -0.25
N SER A 30 6.93 -10.40 -0.10
CA SER A 30 7.84 -11.52 -0.29
C SER A 30 8.34 -11.55 -1.74
N GLY A 31 9.60 -11.94 -1.93
CA GLY A 31 10.17 -12.14 -3.26
C GLY A 31 9.46 -13.24 -4.04
N LEU A 32 9.73 -13.33 -5.35
CA LEU A 32 9.19 -14.40 -6.19
C LEU A 32 9.90 -15.74 -5.91
N ASP A 33 9.13 -16.83 -5.88
CA ASP A 33 9.67 -18.18 -5.85
C ASP A 33 10.40 -18.56 -7.15
N VAL A 34 11.35 -19.48 -7.06
CA VAL A 34 12.03 -20.04 -8.25
C VAL A 34 11.01 -20.78 -9.13
N GLY A 35 11.02 -20.47 -10.44
CA GLY A 35 10.07 -21.03 -11.41
C GLY A 35 8.77 -20.25 -11.51
N ALA A 36 8.51 -19.29 -10.62
CA ALA A 36 7.39 -18.37 -10.78
C ALA A 36 7.57 -17.53 -12.06
N LYS A 37 6.46 -17.26 -12.75
CA LYS A 37 6.47 -16.38 -13.91
C LYS A 37 6.85 -14.96 -13.47
N ALA A 38 7.88 -14.39 -14.11
CA ALA A 38 8.25 -13.00 -13.87
C ALA A 38 7.09 -12.05 -14.25
N PRO A 39 6.74 -11.07 -13.40
CA PRO A 39 5.75 -10.05 -13.71
C PRO A 39 6.11 -9.29 -14.98
N ALA A 40 5.09 -8.89 -15.74
CA ALA A 40 5.30 -7.98 -16.85
C ALA A 40 5.63 -6.58 -16.31
N PHE A 41 6.70 -5.98 -16.82
CA PHE A 41 7.02 -4.59 -16.56
C PHE A 41 7.64 -3.92 -17.79
N ALA A 42 7.53 -2.60 -17.80
CA ALA A 42 8.19 -1.71 -18.74
C ALA A 42 8.93 -0.64 -17.94
N LEU A 43 10.21 -0.43 -18.23
CA LEU A 43 11.04 0.58 -17.57
C LEU A 43 11.71 1.45 -18.63
N LYS A 44 12.12 2.64 -18.22
CA LYS A 44 12.93 3.53 -19.04
C LYS A 44 14.39 3.11 -18.95
N ASN A 45 15.07 3.00 -20.08
CA ASN A 45 16.52 2.85 -20.11
C ASN A 45 17.20 4.23 -19.88
N GLN A 46 18.53 4.26 -19.95
CA GLN A 46 19.33 5.48 -19.73
C GLN A 46 19.05 6.57 -20.77
N ASP A 47 18.58 6.20 -21.97
CA ASP A 47 18.20 7.15 -23.04
C ASP A 47 16.74 7.61 -22.92
N GLY A 48 16.00 7.17 -21.89
CA GLY A 48 14.57 7.45 -21.74
C GLY A 48 13.67 6.63 -22.68
N ALA A 49 14.22 5.68 -23.42
CA ALA A 49 13.44 4.74 -24.23
C ALA A 49 12.73 3.71 -23.33
N GLU A 50 11.50 3.35 -23.68
CA GLU A 50 10.77 2.30 -22.97
C GLU A 50 11.27 0.92 -23.38
N VAL A 51 11.58 0.08 -22.39
CA VAL A 51 12.00 -1.30 -22.57
C VAL A 51 11.07 -2.21 -21.80
N LYS A 52 10.51 -3.22 -22.49
CA LYS A 52 9.61 -4.22 -21.91
C LYS A 52 10.35 -5.53 -21.69
N LEU A 53 10.16 -6.16 -20.53
CA LEU A 53 10.76 -7.48 -20.26
C LEU A 53 10.43 -8.51 -21.35
N ALA A 54 9.19 -8.48 -21.87
CA ALA A 54 8.73 -9.40 -22.89
C ALA A 54 9.50 -9.31 -24.22
N ASP A 55 10.03 -8.13 -24.56
CA ASP A 55 10.78 -7.94 -25.81
C ASP A 55 12.22 -8.44 -25.69
N LEU A 56 12.81 -8.35 -24.48
CA LEU A 56 14.12 -8.92 -24.18
C LEU A 56 14.07 -10.46 -24.14
N LEU A 57 13.02 -11.03 -23.55
CA LEU A 57 12.84 -12.48 -23.47
C LEU A 57 12.70 -13.17 -24.84
N LYS A 58 12.26 -12.45 -25.88
CA LYS A 58 12.25 -12.95 -27.27
C LYS A 58 13.65 -13.17 -27.83
N GLN A 59 14.65 -12.47 -27.28
CA GLN A 59 16.04 -12.51 -27.74
C GLN A 59 16.86 -13.56 -26.98
N GLY A 60 16.40 -13.97 -25.80
CA GLY A 60 17.02 -15.02 -25.00
C GLY A 60 16.75 -14.88 -23.51
N PRO A 61 17.40 -15.72 -22.68
CA PRO A 61 17.33 -15.60 -21.22
C PRO A 61 17.83 -14.23 -20.75
N VAL A 62 17.16 -13.68 -19.74
CA VAL A 62 17.47 -12.36 -19.17
C VAL A 62 17.85 -12.51 -17.70
N ALA A 63 18.99 -11.92 -17.30
CA ALA A 63 19.33 -11.71 -15.90
C ALA A 63 18.88 -10.31 -15.47
N LEU A 64 18.05 -10.23 -14.43
CA LEU A 64 17.59 -8.96 -13.86
C LEU A 64 18.27 -8.74 -12.50
N VAL A 65 19.02 -7.65 -12.38
CA VAL A 65 19.76 -7.30 -11.15
C VAL A 65 19.23 -5.96 -10.65
N PHE A 66 18.73 -5.95 -9.42
CA PHE A 66 18.33 -4.71 -8.75
C PHE A 66 19.52 -4.15 -7.99
N PHE A 67 19.98 -2.96 -8.38
CA PHE A 67 20.99 -2.22 -7.65
C PHE A 67 20.31 -1.07 -6.88
N ARG A 68 20.48 -1.03 -5.56
CA ARG A 68 20.09 0.14 -4.77
C ARG A 68 21.16 1.20 -4.98
N SER A 69 20.78 2.38 -5.47
CA SER A 69 21.73 3.49 -5.51
C SER A 69 22.16 3.84 -4.08
N ALA A 70 23.46 4.04 -3.88
CA ALA A 70 23.91 4.86 -2.77
C ALA A 70 23.51 6.31 -3.09
N ASP A 71 23.04 7.00 -2.06
CA ASP A 71 22.72 8.42 -1.95
C ASP A 71 22.90 9.29 -3.22
N TRP A 72 21.80 9.89 -3.67
CA TRP A 72 21.74 10.99 -4.63
C TRP A 72 21.15 12.24 -3.96
#